data_AF-A0A2G5DLD1-F1
#
_entry.id   AF-A0A2G5DLD1-F1
#
_cell.length_a   1.000
_cell.length_b   1.000
_cell.length_c   1.000
_cell.angle_alpha   90.00
_cell.angle_beta   90.00
_cell.angle_gamma   90.00
#
_symmetry.space_group_name_H-M   'P 1'
#
loop_
_entity.id
_entity.type
_entity.pdbx_description
1 polymer ?
#
loop_
_entity_poly.entity_id
_entity_poly.type
_entity_poly.pdbx_seq_one_letter_code
_entity_poly.pdbx_strand_id
1 'polypeptide(L)'
;MQYDQTLTPLLSRRLFLPSVSGIWNAITGGGGSYQEAIIAIRRGMSLFKQGDVAGSLVEFDKAIELDPRQKAYLWQRGLSLYYLDRFEEGAEQFRLDVAQNPNDTEESIWCFLCEAQLYGVDEARQRFLEVGRDSRPVMRESYGMFKDGGDPEKLVNAFLRGKEHEYFYASLYAGLYYESQNDKAAANRHIFAACQSPYGSRSDDYMAALAKVHCLCRDWSIN
;
A
#
# COMPACT_ATOMS: atom_id res chain seq x y z
N MET A 1 19.44 -18.39 -78.01
CA MET A 1 19.42 -16.95 -77.68
C MET A 1 18.16 -16.67 -76.90
N GLN A 2 18.24 -16.53 -75.57
CA GLN A 2 17.66 -15.40 -74.82
C GLN A 2 18.06 -15.51 -73.33
N TYR A 3 18.82 -14.51 -72.88
CA TYR A 3 18.95 -13.96 -71.53
C TYR A 3 17.55 -13.77 -70.89
N ASP A 4 17.28 -13.67 -69.58
CA ASP A 4 18.01 -13.50 -68.31
C ASP A 4 16.93 -13.42 -67.20
N GLN A 5 17.36 -13.34 -65.94
CA GLN A 5 16.70 -12.72 -64.78
C GLN A 5 15.93 -13.62 -63.81
N THR A 6 16.69 -14.16 -62.86
CA THR A 6 16.27 -14.46 -61.49
C THR A 6 15.81 -13.19 -60.77
N LEU A 7 14.53 -13.12 -60.37
CA LEU A 7 14.02 -12.10 -59.44
C LEU A 7 14.22 -12.56 -57.99
N THR A 8 14.98 -11.79 -57.22
CA THR A 8 14.99 -11.82 -55.75
C THR A 8 13.95 -10.84 -55.18
N PRO A 9 13.33 -11.10 -54.02
CA PRO A 9 12.27 -10.25 -53.50
C PRO A 9 12.82 -9.02 -52.77
N LEU A 10 12.20 -7.87 -53.02
CA LEU A 10 12.47 -6.60 -52.34
C LEU A 10 11.99 -6.65 -50.88
N LEU A 11 12.92 -6.57 -49.93
CA LEU A 11 12.63 -6.34 -48.51
C LEU A 11 12.09 -4.91 -48.32
N SER A 12 10.79 -4.79 -48.05
CA SER A 12 10.18 -3.55 -47.60
C SER A 12 10.74 -3.16 -46.22
N ARG A 13 11.63 -2.16 -46.19
CA ARG A 13 12.15 -1.56 -44.95
C ARG A 13 11.00 -0.85 -44.23
N ARG A 14 10.43 -1.49 -43.20
CA ARG A 14 9.52 -0.81 -42.26
C ARG A 14 10.32 0.31 -41.58
N LEU A 15 9.90 1.56 -41.78
CA LEU A 15 10.37 2.70 -41.01
C LEU A 15 9.89 2.48 -39.56
N PHE A 16 10.83 2.15 -38.67
CA PHE A 16 10.61 2.19 -37.24
C PHE A 16 10.49 3.67 -36.86
N LEU A 17 9.27 4.14 -36.61
CA LEU A 17 9.06 5.40 -35.92
C LEU A 17 9.17 5.07 -34.42
N PRO A 18 10.25 5.46 -33.73
CA PRO A 18 10.30 5.30 -32.29
C PRO A 18 9.14 6.09 -31.68
N SER A 19 8.49 5.52 -30.67
CA SER A 19 7.45 6.25 -29.95
C SER A 19 8.02 7.56 -29.40
N VAL A 20 7.21 8.60 -29.36
CA VAL A 20 7.60 9.93 -28.85
C VAL A 20 8.18 9.84 -27.43
N SER A 21 7.76 8.83 -26.66
CA SER A 21 8.27 8.48 -25.33
C SER A 21 9.76 8.09 -25.34
N GLY A 22 10.23 7.35 -26.34
CA GLY A 22 11.64 6.94 -26.45
C GLY A 22 12.58 8.09 -26.80
N ILE A 23 12.11 9.06 -27.58
CA ILE A 23 12.90 10.24 -27.96
C ILE A 23 12.99 11.23 -26.78
N TRP A 24 11.92 11.40 -26.00
CA TRP A 24 11.93 12.28 -24.82
C TRP A 24 12.94 11.83 -23.76
N ASN A 25 13.01 10.53 -23.46
CA ASN A 25 13.97 9.97 -22.50
C ASN A 25 15.44 10.17 -22.92
N ALA A 26 15.71 10.22 -24.23
CA ALA A 26 17.05 10.45 -24.77
C ALA A 26 17.47 11.93 -24.76
N ILE A 27 16.50 12.86 -24.75
CA ILE A 27 16.77 14.31 -24.81
C ILE A 27 16.88 14.93 -23.42
N THR A 28 16.11 14.46 -22.43
CA THR A 28 16.15 15.04 -21.06
C THR A 28 17.16 14.37 -20.13
N GLY A 29 17.68 13.19 -20.50
CA GLY A 29 18.36 12.30 -19.57
C GLY A 29 17.37 11.80 -18.52
N GLY A 30 17.15 10.48 -18.43
CA GLY A 30 16.11 9.86 -17.60
C GLY A 30 16.07 10.22 -16.10
N GLY A 31 16.94 11.10 -15.60
CA GLY A 31 16.88 11.68 -14.25
C GLY A 31 15.75 12.69 -14.02
N GLY A 32 15.25 13.36 -15.06
CA GLY A 32 14.13 14.31 -14.92
C GLY A 32 12.81 13.64 -14.53
N SER A 33 12.43 12.58 -15.26
CA SER A 33 11.20 11.82 -15.03
C SER A 33 11.19 11.11 -13.67
N TYR A 34 12.34 10.58 -13.25
CA TYR A 34 12.50 9.96 -11.93
C TYR A 34 12.33 10.97 -10.79
N GLN A 35 12.98 12.14 -10.88
CA GLN A 35 12.86 13.16 -9.84
C GLN A 35 11.42 13.68 -9.71
N GLU A 36 10.73 13.87 -10.83
CA GLU A 36 9.31 14.27 -10.85
C GLU A 36 8.42 13.19 -10.23
N ALA A 37 8.69 11.91 -10.51
CA ALA A 37 7.98 10.81 -9.87
C ALA A 37 8.14 10.82 -8.35
N ILE A 38 9.37 11.03 -7.84
CA ILE A 38 9.63 11.14 -6.39
C ILE A 38 8.90 12.34 -5.77
N ILE A 39 8.80 13.46 -6.49
CA ILE A 39 8.02 14.63 -6.03
C ILE A 39 6.53 14.28 -5.95
N ALA A 40 5.98 13.60 -6.96
CA ALA A 40 4.60 13.16 -6.96
C ALA A 40 4.31 12.18 -5.80
N ILE A 41 5.21 11.23 -5.52
CA ILE A 41 5.10 10.32 -4.36
C ILE A 41 5.01 11.11 -3.04
N ARG A 42 5.91 12.08 -2.84
CA ARG A 42 5.90 12.91 -1.62
C ARG A 42 4.62 13.73 -1.48
N ARG A 43 4.07 14.25 -2.59
CA ARG A 43 2.78 14.94 -2.60
C ARG A 43 1.64 13.98 -2.27
N GLY A 44 1.62 12.79 -2.87
CA GLY A 44 0.65 11.74 -2.56
C GLY A 44 0.65 11.39 -1.08
N MET A 45 1.83 11.16 -0.49
CA MET A 45 1.95 10.93 0.95
C MET A 45 1.43 12.12 1.77
N SER A 46 1.75 13.35 1.39
CA SER A 46 1.31 14.56 2.10
C SER A 46 -0.20 14.76 2.05
N LEU A 47 -0.83 14.54 0.89
CA LEU A 47 -2.28 14.63 0.71
C LEU A 47 -3.00 13.56 1.54
N PHE A 48 -2.49 12.33 1.56
CA PHE A 48 -3.04 11.28 2.41
C PHE A 48 -3.03 11.69 3.88
N LYS A 49 -1.90 12.19 4.39
CA LYS A 49 -1.80 12.65 5.79
C LYS A 49 -2.77 13.79 6.14
N GLN A 50 -3.23 14.55 5.14
CA GLN A 50 -4.23 15.61 5.29
C GLN A 50 -5.68 15.10 5.21
N GLY A 51 -5.88 13.80 4.96
CA GLY A 51 -7.19 13.19 4.74
C GLY A 51 -7.68 13.27 3.29
N ASP A 52 -6.92 13.89 2.38
CA ASP A 52 -7.25 13.88 0.95
C ASP A 52 -6.75 12.59 0.30
N VAL A 53 -7.49 11.51 0.54
CA VAL A 53 -7.19 10.17 0.02
C VAL A 53 -7.32 10.12 -1.51
N ALA A 54 -8.31 10.82 -2.07
CA ALA A 54 -8.51 10.87 -3.52
C ALA A 54 -7.37 11.59 -4.23
N GLY A 55 -6.97 12.78 -3.75
CA GLY A 55 -5.81 13.50 -4.26
C GLY A 55 -4.51 12.72 -4.08
N SER A 56 -4.38 11.99 -2.98
CA SER A 56 -3.22 11.12 -2.74
C SER A 56 -3.03 10.08 -3.85
N LEU A 57 -4.10 9.37 -4.19
CA LEU A 57 -4.08 8.37 -5.24
C LEU A 57 -3.71 8.96 -6.61
N VAL A 58 -4.25 10.15 -6.94
CA VAL A 58 -3.93 10.84 -8.21
C VAL A 58 -2.43 11.10 -8.32
N GLU A 59 -1.78 11.56 -7.26
CA GLU A 59 -0.33 11.81 -7.28
C GLU A 59 0.48 10.51 -7.32
N PHE A 60 0.02 9.42 -6.71
CA PHE A 60 0.66 8.11 -6.86
C PHE A 60 0.54 7.53 -8.27
N ASP A 61 -0.63 7.64 -8.90
CA ASP A 61 -0.84 7.21 -10.29
C ASP A 61 0.04 8.03 -11.24
N LYS A 62 0.14 9.35 -11.02
CA LYS A 62 1.07 10.21 -11.75
C LYS A 62 2.53 9.80 -11.57
N ALA A 63 2.95 9.42 -10.36
CA ALA A 63 4.31 8.92 -10.13
C ALA A 63 4.61 7.67 -10.97
N ILE A 64 3.63 6.77 -11.12
CA ILE A 64 3.74 5.56 -11.95
C ILE A 64 3.80 5.91 -13.44
N GLU A 65 3.03 6.91 -13.90
CA GLU A 65 3.10 7.38 -15.29
C GLU A 65 4.48 7.97 -15.63
N LEU A 66 5.06 8.73 -14.69
CA LEU A 66 6.38 9.34 -14.85
C LEU A 66 7.52 8.30 -14.77
N ASP A 67 7.40 7.32 -13.87
CA ASP A 67 8.34 6.22 -13.78
C ASP A 67 7.63 4.92 -13.36
N PRO A 68 7.32 4.03 -14.32
CA PRO A 68 6.60 2.78 -14.05
C PRO A 68 7.31 1.84 -13.06
N ARG A 69 8.62 2.00 -12.86
CA ARG A 69 9.39 1.20 -11.89
C ARG A 69 9.00 1.48 -10.45
N GLN A 70 8.43 2.67 -10.17
CA GLN A 70 7.99 3.04 -8.83
C GLN A 70 6.82 2.18 -8.36
N LYS A 71 5.97 1.69 -9.28
CA LYS A 71 4.74 0.94 -8.94
C LYS A 71 4.98 -0.21 -7.97
N ALA A 72 6.11 -0.92 -8.11
CA ALA A 72 6.42 -2.08 -7.29
C ALA A 72 6.82 -1.75 -5.83
N TYR A 73 6.94 -0.47 -5.46
CA TYR A 73 7.37 -0.01 -4.12
C TYR A 73 6.38 0.97 -3.48
N LEU A 74 5.18 1.12 -4.04
CA LEU A 74 4.18 2.11 -3.61
C LEU A 74 3.07 1.49 -2.75
N TRP A 75 3.43 0.85 -1.64
CA TRP A 75 2.44 0.37 -0.67
C TRP A 75 1.49 1.46 -0.16
N GLN A 76 1.92 2.74 -0.07
CA GLN A 76 1.06 3.85 0.33
C GLN A 76 -0.10 4.09 -0.65
N ARG A 77 0.10 3.77 -1.93
CA ARG A 77 -0.97 3.76 -2.94
C ARG A 77 -2.02 2.70 -2.60
N GLY A 78 -1.59 1.53 -2.12
CA GLY A 78 -2.47 0.45 -1.65
C GLY A 78 -3.39 0.91 -0.52
N LEU A 79 -2.87 1.70 0.42
CA LEU A 79 -3.67 2.29 1.50
C LEU A 79 -4.70 3.29 0.97
N SER A 80 -4.31 4.14 0.02
CA SER A 80 -5.25 5.08 -0.62
C SER A 80 -6.36 4.33 -1.36
N LEU A 81 -6.03 3.23 -2.03
CA LEU A 81 -7.01 2.36 -2.69
C LEU A 81 -7.97 1.71 -1.69
N TYR A 82 -7.46 1.23 -0.55
CA TYR A 82 -8.30 0.67 0.52
C TYR A 82 -9.35 1.69 1.00
N TYR A 83 -8.94 2.92 1.29
CA TYR A 83 -9.86 3.95 1.78
C TYR A 83 -10.79 4.54 0.69
N LEU A 84 -10.55 4.21 -0.57
CA LEU A 84 -11.44 4.53 -1.70
C LEU A 84 -12.27 3.32 -2.17
N ASP A 85 -12.34 2.27 -1.35
CA ASP A 85 -13.05 1.01 -1.61
C ASP A 85 -12.61 0.29 -2.90
N ARG A 86 -11.40 0.59 -3.39
CA ARG A 86 -10.76 -0.06 -4.55
C ARG A 86 -9.94 -1.26 -4.10
N PHE A 87 -10.59 -2.17 -3.37
CA PHE A 87 -9.92 -3.26 -2.65
C PHE A 87 -9.15 -4.23 -3.55
N GLU A 88 -9.68 -4.55 -4.74
CA GLU A 88 -9.00 -5.48 -5.65
C GLU A 88 -7.64 -4.92 -6.10
N GLU A 89 -7.61 -3.65 -6.48
CA GLU A 89 -6.38 -2.95 -6.85
C GLU A 89 -5.46 -2.73 -5.65
N GLY A 90 -6.03 -2.49 -4.47
CA GLY A 90 -5.27 -2.38 -3.21
C GLY A 90 -4.54 -3.67 -2.87
N ALA A 91 -5.25 -4.80 -2.88
CA ALA A 91 -4.67 -6.13 -2.65
C ALA A 91 -3.55 -6.43 -3.66
N GLU A 92 -3.77 -6.13 -4.95
CA GLU A 92 -2.73 -6.31 -5.96
C GLU A 92 -1.52 -5.40 -5.74
N GLN A 93 -1.74 -4.16 -5.32
CA GLN A 93 -0.65 -3.23 -5.00
C GLN A 93 0.23 -3.74 -3.85
N PHE A 94 -0.36 -4.36 -2.83
CA PHE A 94 0.39 -4.96 -1.72
C PHE A 94 1.15 -6.23 -2.14
N ARG A 95 0.57 -7.08 -3.01
CA ARG A 95 1.29 -8.23 -3.56
C ARG A 95 2.53 -7.82 -4.36
N LEU A 96 2.43 -6.74 -5.14
CA LEU A 96 3.57 -6.19 -5.88
C LEU A 96 4.68 -5.73 -4.94
N ASP A 97 4.33 -5.07 -3.83
CA ASP A 97 5.30 -4.57 -2.85
C ASP A 97 6.00 -5.71 -2.10
N VAL A 98 5.23 -6.68 -1.59
CA VAL A 98 5.77 -7.88 -0.94
C VAL A 98 6.71 -8.68 -1.85
N ALA A 99 6.42 -8.74 -3.15
CA ALA A 99 7.30 -9.40 -4.12
C ALA A 99 8.70 -8.72 -4.20
N GLN A 100 8.81 -7.45 -3.82
CA GLN A 100 10.09 -6.73 -3.72
C GLN A 100 10.69 -6.79 -2.30
N ASN A 101 9.85 -6.70 -1.26
CA ASN A 101 10.25 -6.74 0.14
C ASN A 101 9.50 -7.85 0.89
N PRO A 102 9.99 -9.10 0.83
CA PRO A 102 9.24 -10.26 1.30
C PRO A 102 9.22 -10.42 2.82
N ASN A 103 9.68 -9.43 3.61
CA ASN A 103 9.71 -9.50 5.07
C ASN A 103 8.78 -8.50 5.75
N ASP A 104 8.11 -7.65 4.98
CA ASP A 104 7.21 -6.66 5.57
C ASP A 104 5.82 -7.25 5.78
N THR A 105 5.42 -7.27 7.05
CA THR A 105 4.18 -7.92 7.49
C THR A 105 2.97 -7.01 7.39
N GLU A 106 3.19 -5.70 7.29
CA GLU A 106 2.12 -4.71 7.18
C GLU A 106 1.37 -4.90 5.87
N GLU A 107 2.07 -5.03 4.74
CA GLU A 107 1.49 -5.22 3.41
C GLU A 107 0.69 -6.52 3.32
N SER A 108 1.12 -7.58 3.99
CA SER A 108 0.35 -8.83 4.09
C SER A 108 -0.97 -8.62 4.84
N ILE A 109 -0.94 -7.92 5.98
CA ILE A 109 -2.15 -7.57 6.74
C ILE A 109 -3.08 -6.68 5.91
N TRP A 110 -2.55 -5.68 5.21
CA TRP A 110 -3.36 -4.81 4.36
C TRP A 110 -3.93 -5.51 3.13
N CYS A 111 -3.19 -6.46 2.54
CA CYS A 111 -3.72 -7.35 1.52
C CYS A 111 -4.91 -8.15 2.07
N PHE A 112 -4.78 -8.74 3.27
CA PHE A 112 -5.87 -9.41 3.95
C PHE A 112 -7.08 -8.49 4.18
N LEU A 113 -6.86 -7.25 4.63
CA LEU A 113 -7.95 -6.30 4.89
C LEU A 113 -8.72 -5.96 3.61
N CYS A 114 -8.02 -5.76 2.49
CA CYS A 114 -8.65 -5.61 1.18
C CYS A 114 -9.47 -6.86 0.79
N GLU A 115 -8.88 -8.04 0.91
CA GLU A 115 -9.57 -9.30 0.56
C GLU A 115 -10.75 -9.61 1.49
N ALA A 116 -10.69 -9.22 2.75
CA ALA A 116 -11.79 -9.38 3.70
C ALA A 116 -13.01 -8.54 3.29
N GLN A 117 -12.81 -7.36 2.70
CA GLN A 117 -13.89 -6.54 2.13
C GLN A 117 -14.50 -7.15 0.85
N LEU A 118 -13.69 -7.88 0.07
CA LEU A 118 -14.14 -8.51 -1.18
C LEU A 118 -14.83 -9.85 -0.94
N TYR A 119 -14.29 -10.68 -0.04
CA TYR A 119 -14.60 -12.10 0.06
C TYR A 119 -14.99 -12.54 1.47
N GLY A 120 -14.85 -11.68 2.48
CA GLY A 120 -15.03 -12.01 3.89
C GLY A 120 -13.76 -12.53 4.57
N VAL A 121 -13.74 -12.46 5.90
CA VAL A 121 -12.59 -12.79 6.76
C VAL A 121 -12.08 -14.22 6.57
N ASP A 122 -12.97 -15.20 6.48
CA ASP A 122 -12.58 -16.60 6.38
C ASP A 122 -11.88 -16.90 5.06
N GLU A 123 -12.38 -16.35 3.95
CA GLU A 123 -11.77 -16.52 2.62
C GLU A 123 -10.46 -15.73 2.52
N ALA A 124 -10.42 -14.49 3.03
CA ALA A 124 -9.19 -13.71 3.08
C ALA A 124 -8.09 -14.42 3.89
N ARG A 125 -8.46 -15.14 4.95
CA ARG A 125 -7.52 -15.94 5.74
C ARG A 125 -6.99 -17.15 4.99
N GLN A 126 -7.82 -17.81 4.17
CA GLN A 126 -7.36 -18.91 3.31
C GLN A 126 -6.39 -18.43 2.23
N ARG A 127 -6.52 -17.18 1.80
CA ARG A 127 -5.70 -16.54 0.75
C ARG A 127 -4.53 -15.72 1.31
N PHE A 128 -4.31 -15.82 2.62
CA PHE A 128 -3.41 -14.94 3.35
C PHE A 128 -2.02 -14.86 2.69
N LEU A 129 -1.57 -13.64 2.41
CA LEU A 129 -0.30 -13.40 1.75
C LEU A 129 0.86 -13.69 2.70
N GLU A 130 1.48 -14.86 2.58
CA GLU A 130 2.56 -15.23 3.49
C GLU A 130 3.86 -14.48 3.19
N VAL A 131 4.47 -13.93 4.24
CA VAL A 131 5.75 -13.22 4.18
C VAL A 131 6.76 -13.82 5.17
N GLY A 132 8.01 -13.42 5.02
CA GLY A 132 9.09 -13.72 5.94
C GLY A 132 8.92 -13.10 7.32
N ARG A 133 9.94 -13.23 8.15
CA ARG A 133 9.85 -12.88 9.57
C ARG A 133 10.19 -11.41 9.81
N ASP A 134 9.19 -10.62 10.21
CA ASP A 134 9.41 -9.24 10.68
C ASP A 134 10.27 -9.21 11.95
N SER A 135 11.18 -8.24 12.03
CA SER A 135 12.06 -8.03 13.17
C SER A 135 11.32 -7.49 14.41
N ARG A 136 10.22 -6.74 14.20
CA ARG A 136 9.41 -6.08 15.23
C ARG A 136 8.49 -7.10 15.92
N PRO A 137 8.55 -7.28 17.25
CA PRO A 137 7.70 -8.23 17.96
C PRO A 137 6.20 -7.96 17.78
N VAL A 138 5.77 -6.71 17.93
CA VAL A 138 4.37 -6.32 17.75
C VAL A 138 3.83 -6.72 16.38
N MET A 139 4.64 -6.55 15.32
CA MET A 139 4.21 -6.88 13.98
C MET A 139 4.10 -8.37 13.72
N ARG A 140 4.99 -9.19 14.30
CA ARG A 140 4.85 -10.65 14.24
C ARG A 140 3.58 -11.14 14.93
N GLU A 141 3.21 -10.55 16.07
CA GLU A 141 1.99 -10.93 16.78
C GLU A 141 0.73 -10.46 16.04
N SER A 142 0.73 -9.23 15.50
CA SER A 142 -0.33 -8.75 14.61
C SER A 142 -0.50 -9.67 13.40
N TYR A 143 0.59 -10.00 12.71
CA TYR A 143 0.57 -10.90 11.56
C TYR A 143 -0.04 -12.27 11.90
N GLY A 144 0.39 -12.88 13.01
CA GLY A 144 -0.18 -14.15 13.47
C GLY A 144 -1.68 -14.04 13.79
N MET A 145 -2.11 -12.93 14.42
CA MET A 145 -3.53 -12.69 14.72
C MET A 145 -4.39 -12.62 13.45
N PHE A 146 -3.91 -11.97 12.39
CA PHE A 146 -4.65 -11.92 11.12
C PHE A 146 -4.61 -13.27 10.38
N LYS A 147 -3.44 -13.92 10.32
CA LYS A 147 -3.22 -15.20 9.63
C LYS A 147 -3.97 -16.37 10.27
N ASP A 148 -3.90 -16.51 11.58
CA ASP A 148 -4.36 -17.71 12.30
C ASP A 148 -5.61 -17.43 13.15
N GLY A 149 -6.04 -16.17 13.22
CA GLY A 149 -7.00 -15.70 14.21
C GLY A 149 -6.33 -15.43 15.55
N GLY A 150 -6.97 -14.59 16.37
CA GLY A 150 -6.45 -14.28 17.69
C GLY A 150 -7.35 -13.36 18.49
N ASP A 151 -6.84 -12.98 19.66
CA ASP A 151 -7.51 -12.09 20.61
C ASP A 151 -6.80 -10.73 20.59
N PRO A 152 -7.43 -9.67 20.03
CA PRO A 152 -6.84 -8.34 19.97
C PRO A 152 -6.51 -7.75 21.35
N GLU A 153 -7.25 -8.12 22.40
CA GLU A 153 -6.94 -7.64 23.75
C GLU A 153 -5.64 -8.25 24.27
N LYS A 154 -5.33 -9.51 23.92
CA LYS A 154 -4.03 -10.10 24.27
C LYS A 154 -2.89 -9.39 23.58
N LEU A 155 -3.04 -9.06 22.30
CA LEU A 155 -2.06 -8.29 21.54
C LEU A 155 -1.79 -6.94 22.24
N VAL A 156 -2.83 -6.15 22.52
CA VAL A 156 -2.67 -4.84 23.17
C VAL A 156 -2.05 -4.97 24.56
N ASN A 157 -2.50 -5.94 25.37
CA ASN A 157 -1.95 -6.15 26.71
C ASN A 157 -0.48 -6.57 26.71
N ALA A 158 -0.02 -7.32 25.70
CA ALA A 158 1.38 -7.72 25.57
C ALA A 158 2.31 -6.50 25.40
N PHE A 159 1.84 -5.44 24.74
CA PHE A 159 2.62 -4.24 24.45
C PHE A 159 2.22 -3.00 25.26
N LEU A 160 1.26 -3.12 26.18
CA LEU A 160 0.75 -2.01 27.00
C LEU A 160 1.83 -1.25 27.79
N ARG A 161 2.86 -1.97 28.26
CA ARG A 161 4.00 -1.40 29.01
C ARG A 161 5.30 -1.40 28.19
N GLY A 162 5.20 -1.65 26.88
CA GLY A 162 6.32 -1.67 25.95
C GLY A 162 6.77 -0.28 25.53
N LYS A 163 7.51 -0.20 24.41
CA LYS A 163 7.88 1.09 23.82
C LYS A 163 6.63 1.78 23.27
N GLU A 164 6.62 3.12 23.27
CA GLU A 164 5.43 3.89 22.85
C GLU A 164 4.90 3.50 21.46
N HIS A 165 5.80 3.21 20.51
CA HIS A 165 5.41 2.76 19.16
C HIS A 165 4.83 1.35 19.14
N GLU A 166 5.28 0.44 20.02
CA GLU A 166 4.75 -0.93 20.07
C GLU A 166 3.31 -0.93 20.54
N TYR A 167 2.98 -0.15 21.58
CA TYR A 167 1.59 0.04 22.00
C TYR A 167 0.73 0.65 20.89
N PHE A 168 1.25 1.67 20.19
CA PHE A 168 0.55 2.28 19.06
C PHE A 168 0.18 1.25 17.98
N TYR A 169 1.15 0.47 17.51
CA TYR A 169 0.92 -0.54 16.47
C TYR A 169 0.00 -1.66 16.96
N ALA A 170 0.15 -2.11 18.21
CA ALA A 170 -0.74 -3.12 18.79
C ALA A 170 -2.20 -2.64 18.80
N SER A 171 -2.44 -1.40 19.25
CA SER A 171 -3.77 -0.79 19.29
C SER A 171 -4.32 -0.53 17.89
N LEU A 172 -3.50 -0.06 16.95
CA LEU A 172 -3.90 0.16 15.55
C LEU A 172 -4.38 -1.16 14.92
N TYR A 173 -3.55 -2.21 14.98
CA TYR A 173 -3.87 -3.48 14.34
C TYR A 173 -4.98 -4.26 15.06
N ALA A 174 -5.14 -4.08 16.38
CA ALA A 174 -6.32 -4.55 17.10
C ALA A 174 -7.61 -3.90 16.57
N GLY A 175 -7.59 -2.58 16.35
CA GLY A 175 -8.72 -1.83 15.81
C GLY A 175 -9.11 -2.29 14.41
N LEU A 176 -8.13 -2.41 13.50
CA LEU A 176 -8.34 -2.91 12.14
C LEU A 176 -8.88 -4.35 12.12
N TYR A 177 -8.39 -5.20 13.03
CA TYR A 177 -8.86 -6.58 13.15
C TYR A 177 -10.34 -6.63 13.59
N TYR A 178 -10.72 -5.87 14.63
CA TYR A 178 -12.12 -5.77 15.04
C TYR A 178 -13.02 -5.23 13.92
N GLU A 179 -12.54 -4.24 13.16
CA GLU A 179 -13.30 -3.70 12.02
C GLU A 179 -13.55 -4.78 10.97
N SER A 180 -12.53 -5.58 10.61
CA SER A 180 -12.67 -6.68 9.65
C SER A 180 -13.72 -7.73 10.09
N GLN A 181 -13.94 -7.87 11.40
CA GLN A 181 -14.96 -8.75 11.99
C GLN A 181 -16.31 -8.05 12.22
N ASN A 182 -16.50 -6.84 11.71
CA ASN A 182 -17.70 -6.01 11.88
C ASN A 182 -17.98 -5.54 13.33
N ASP A 183 -17.02 -5.62 14.25
CA ASP A 183 -17.14 -5.03 15.59
C ASP A 183 -16.68 -3.57 15.57
N LYS A 184 -17.56 -2.68 15.07
CA LYS A 184 -17.28 -1.25 14.94
C LYS A 184 -16.99 -0.57 16.29
N ALA A 185 -17.61 -1.04 17.37
CA ALA A 185 -17.45 -0.42 18.69
C ALA A 185 -16.05 -0.71 19.25
N ALA A 186 -15.58 -1.96 19.17
CA ALA A 186 -14.23 -2.31 19.57
C ALA A 186 -13.18 -1.69 18.64
N ALA A 187 -13.43 -1.71 17.32
CA ALA A 187 -12.57 -1.07 16.33
C ALA A 187 -12.34 0.42 16.65
N ASN A 188 -13.43 1.17 16.85
CA ASN A 188 -13.37 2.57 17.20
C ASN A 188 -12.52 2.80 18.46
N ARG A 189 -12.79 2.08 19.55
CA ARG A 189 -12.02 2.23 20.81
C ARG A 189 -10.52 2.07 20.61
N HIS A 190 -10.11 1.05 19.85
CA HIS A 190 -8.70 0.72 19.65
C HIS A 190 -7.98 1.65 18.66
N ILE A 191 -8.65 2.08 17.58
CA ILE A 191 -8.10 3.12 16.70
C ILE A 191 -7.97 4.45 17.45
N PHE A 192 -8.94 4.80 18.30
CA PHE A 192 -8.86 5.96 19.17
C PHE A 192 -7.68 5.90 20.13
N ALA A 193 -7.51 4.78 20.81
CA ALA A 193 -6.40 4.56 21.72
C ALA A 193 -5.04 4.65 20.98
N ALA A 194 -4.96 4.19 19.73
CA ALA A 194 -3.78 4.37 18.89
C ALA A 194 -3.53 5.86 18.61
N CYS A 195 -4.54 6.60 18.13
CA CYS A 195 -4.46 8.03 17.85
C CYS A 195 -4.05 8.87 19.07
N GLN A 196 -4.59 8.55 20.25
CA GLN A 196 -4.34 9.27 21.50
C GLN A 196 -3.07 8.82 22.24
N SER A 197 -2.45 7.72 21.80
CA SER A 197 -1.19 7.26 22.40
C SER A 197 -0.09 8.33 22.28
N PRO A 198 0.94 8.32 23.16
CA PRO A 198 2.04 9.26 23.06
C PRO A 198 2.77 9.21 21.71
N TYR A 199 2.82 8.05 21.05
CA TYR A 199 3.38 7.91 19.70
C TYR A 199 2.42 8.44 18.63
N GLY A 200 1.15 8.01 18.61
CA GLY A 200 0.17 8.43 17.59
C GLY A 200 -0.15 9.93 17.58
N SER A 201 -0.09 10.56 18.76
CA SER A 201 -0.36 12.00 18.90
C SER A 201 0.81 12.90 18.51
N ARG A 202 2.06 12.43 18.63
CA ARG A 202 3.28 13.26 18.45
C ARG A 202 4.15 12.86 17.27
N SER A 203 3.99 11.67 16.73
CA SER A 203 4.83 11.15 15.65
C SER A 203 4.41 11.71 14.28
N ASP A 204 5.42 11.99 13.43
CA ASP A 204 5.23 12.28 12.00
C ASP A 204 5.17 11.01 11.14
N ASP A 205 5.18 9.83 11.78
CA ASP A 205 5.07 8.52 11.14
C ASP A 205 3.82 8.41 10.25
N TYR A 206 3.96 7.69 9.13
CA TYR A 206 2.88 7.57 8.16
C TYR A 206 1.68 6.79 8.72
N MET A 207 1.92 5.77 9.54
CA MET A 207 0.87 4.96 10.14
C MET A 207 0.16 5.70 11.28
N ALA A 208 0.87 6.58 12.00
CA ALA A 208 0.25 7.51 12.95
C ALA A 208 -0.75 8.46 12.25
N ALA A 209 -0.42 8.96 11.06
CA ALA A 209 -1.35 9.73 10.25
C ALA A 209 -2.50 8.85 9.70
N LEU A 210 -2.21 7.62 9.27
CA LEU A 210 -3.22 6.66 8.82
C LEU A 210 -4.29 6.42 9.89
N ALA A 211 -3.93 6.27 11.16
CA ALA A 211 -4.92 6.06 12.22
C ALA A 211 -5.91 7.24 12.30
N LYS A 212 -5.44 8.48 12.08
CA LYS A 212 -6.29 9.68 12.04
C LYS A 212 -7.16 9.72 10.77
N VAL A 213 -6.57 9.42 9.61
CA VAL A 213 -7.29 9.30 8.33
C VAL A 213 -8.37 8.24 8.42
N HIS A 214 -8.10 7.12 9.08
CA HIS A 214 -9.07 6.08 9.34
C HIS A 214 -10.29 6.62 10.09
N CYS A 215 -10.07 7.36 11.19
CA CYS A 215 -11.19 8.00 11.90
C CYS A 215 -11.99 8.95 11.00
N LEU A 216 -11.31 9.76 10.18
CA LEU A 216 -11.97 10.68 9.24
C LEU A 216 -12.82 9.92 8.21
N CYS A 217 -12.28 8.89 7.57
CA CYS A 217 -12.98 8.08 6.57
C CYS A 217 -14.13 7.24 7.13
N ARG A 218 -14.24 7.11 8.46
CA ARG A 218 -15.30 6.37 9.15
C ARG A 218 -16.27 7.28 9.91
N ASP A 219 -16.14 8.59 9.77
CA ASP A 219 -16.90 9.60 10.52
C ASP A 219 -16.81 9.40 12.04
N TRP A 220 -15.66 8.92 12.52
CA TRP A 220 -15.39 8.68 13.92
C TRP A 220 -14.83 9.97 14.55
N SER A 221 -15.65 10.65 15.34
CA SER A 221 -15.33 11.96 15.90
C SER A 221 -14.23 11.89 16.94
N ILE A 222 -13.05 12.46 16.64
CA ILE A 222 -11.99 12.68 17.62
C ILE A 222 -12.31 13.94 18.41
N ASN A 223 -13.11 13.80 19.47
CA ASN A 223 -13.36 14.86 20.43
C ASN A 223 -12.11 15.17 21.26
#